data_AF-A0A9X4C8E1-F1
#
_entry.id   AF-A0A9X4C8E1-F1
#
_cell.length_a   1.000
_cell.length_b   1.000
_cell.length_c   1.000
_cell.angle_alpha   90.00
_cell.angle_beta   90.00
_cell.angle_gamma   90.00
#
_symmetry.space_group_name_H-M   'P 1'
#
loop_
_entity.id
_entity.type
_entity.pdbx_description
1 polymer ?
#
loop_
_entity_poly.entity_id
_entity_poly.type
_entity_poly.pdbx_seq_one_letter_code
_entity_poly.pdbx_strand_id
1 'polypeptide(L)'
;MILSTHAIVGGAIASLFQLHPAAAAIAGFASHFAIDAIPHWDYPLRSISLGKGANNRRLSFSRATLRDFAIIGIDACAGLGLALWMFAAEGSIWIIAIGASTAMLPDALQFVHTLYPRGLLHILQRFHWWIHSKRALTGLFGVGSQLAFAGTVAVLARSIH
;
A
#
# COMPACT_ATOMS: atom_id res chain seq x y z
N MET A 1 -0.59 3.18 -5.72
CA MET A 1 -1.37 1.98 -6.15
C MET A 1 -2.57 1.76 -5.21
N ILE A 2 -3.39 0.73 -5.43
CA ILE A 2 -4.39 0.29 -4.44
C ILE A 2 -3.70 -0.36 -3.22
N LEU A 3 -4.23 -0.16 -2.00
CA LEU A 3 -3.60 -0.66 -0.75
C LEU A 3 -3.48 -2.18 -0.74
N SER A 4 -4.44 -2.86 -1.34
CA SER A 4 -4.47 -4.31 -1.46
C SER A 4 -3.31 -4.86 -2.27
N THR A 5 -2.83 -4.15 -3.30
CA THR A 5 -1.63 -4.56 -4.01
C THR A 5 -0.40 -4.45 -3.11
N HIS A 6 -0.26 -3.36 -2.36
CA HIS A 6 0.81 -3.21 -1.37
C HIS A 6 0.76 -4.32 -0.30
N ALA A 7 -0.44 -4.63 0.22
CA ALA A 7 -0.61 -5.67 1.23
C ALA A 7 -0.21 -7.06 0.72
N ILE A 8 -0.65 -7.44 -0.50
CA ILE A 8 -0.30 -8.74 -1.11
C ILE A 8 1.21 -8.83 -1.34
N VAL A 9 1.83 -7.80 -1.91
CA VAL A 9 3.29 -7.78 -2.16
C VAL A 9 4.07 -7.80 -0.84
N GLY A 10 3.63 -7.03 0.16
CA GLY A 10 4.25 -7.01 1.48
C GLY A 10 4.14 -8.35 2.21
N GLY A 11 2.98 -9.02 2.10
CA GLY A 11 2.78 -10.37 2.62
C GLY A 11 3.64 -11.41 1.92
N ALA A 12 3.73 -11.35 0.59
CA ALA A 12 4.59 -12.21 -0.22
C ALA A 12 6.08 -12.04 0.12
N ILE A 13 6.54 -10.80 0.31
CA ILE A 13 7.93 -10.55 0.71
C ILE A 13 8.17 -11.03 2.14
N ALA A 14 7.24 -10.76 3.06
CA ALA A 14 7.35 -11.24 4.43
C ALA A 14 7.36 -12.76 4.53
N SER A 15 6.78 -13.48 3.56
CA SER A 15 6.83 -14.93 3.54
C SER A 15 8.25 -15.48 3.37
N LEU A 16 9.17 -14.67 2.84
CA LEU A 16 10.59 -15.00 2.71
C LEU A 16 11.40 -14.74 4.00
N PHE A 17 10.81 -14.09 5.01
CA PHE A 17 11.47 -13.67 6.25
C PHE A 17 10.78 -14.21 7.51
N GLN A 18 10.28 -15.46 7.46
CA GLN A 18 9.49 -16.10 8.54
C GLN A 18 10.16 -16.19 9.92
N LEU A 19 11.47 -15.95 10.02
CA LEU A 19 12.20 -15.93 11.29
C LEU A 19 12.68 -14.52 11.69
N HIS A 20 12.40 -13.51 10.86
CA HIS A 20 12.94 -12.16 11.00
C HIS A 20 11.85 -11.09 10.85
N PRO A 21 11.01 -10.86 11.89
CA PRO A 21 9.91 -9.89 11.83
C PRO A 21 10.36 -8.47 11.47
N ALA A 22 11.54 -8.06 11.96
CA ALA A 22 12.11 -6.76 11.62
C ALA A 22 12.51 -6.66 10.14
N ALA A 23 13.09 -7.72 9.57
CA ALA A 23 13.42 -7.77 8.15
C ALA A 23 12.15 -7.76 7.30
N ALA A 24 11.11 -8.52 7.69
CA ALA A 24 9.80 -8.51 7.04
C ALA A 24 9.17 -7.11 7.05
N ALA A 25 9.23 -6.40 8.18
CA ALA A 25 8.72 -5.03 8.31
C ALA A 25 9.47 -4.04 7.40
N ILE A 26 10.80 -4.08 7.40
CA ILE A 26 11.63 -3.18 6.58
C ILE A 26 11.43 -3.48 5.10
N ALA A 27 11.41 -4.77 4.71
CA ALA A 27 11.23 -5.19 3.34
C ALA A 27 9.82 -4.88 2.82
N GLY A 28 8.78 -5.08 3.64
CA GLY A 28 7.41 -4.66 3.34
C GLY A 28 7.32 -3.16 3.13
N PHE A 29 7.83 -2.35 4.06
CA PHE A 29 7.88 -0.90 3.92
C PHE A 29 8.64 -0.43 2.67
N ALA A 30 9.79 -1.04 2.36
CA ALA A 30 10.56 -0.72 1.16
C ALA A 30 9.83 -1.12 -0.13
N SER A 31 9.10 -2.24 -0.12
CA SER A 31 8.37 -2.75 -1.28
C SER A 31 7.30 -1.78 -1.77
N HIS A 32 6.69 -1.01 -0.85
CA HIS A 32 5.74 0.04 -1.21
C HIS A 32 6.33 1.00 -2.24
N PHE A 33 7.49 1.58 -1.93
CA PHE A 33 8.17 2.54 -2.81
C PHE A 33 8.65 1.88 -4.11
N ALA A 34 9.09 0.63 -4.03
CA ALA A 34 9.55 -0.11 -5.19
C ALA A 34 8.42 -0.31 -6.22
N ILE A 35 7.22 -0.66 -5.76
CA ILE A 35 6.09 -0.89 -6.65
C ILE A 35 5.39 0.40 -7.08
N ASP A 36 5.39 1.45 -6.24
CA ASP A 36 4.91 2.78 -6.60
C ASP A 36 5.77 3.45 -7.69
N ALA A 37 7.02 3.01 -7.89
CA ALA A 37 7.87 3.46 -8.98
C ALA A 37 7.39 3.00 -10.37
N ILE A 38 6.54 1.97 -10.42
CA ILE A 38 6.00 1.39 -11.65
C ILE A 38 4.68 2.12 -11.99
N PRO A 39 4.39 2.41 -13.28
CA PRO A 39 3.11 2.99 -13.66
C PRO A 39 1.92 2.17 -13.15
N HIS A 40 0.98 2.85 -12.50
CA HIS A 40 -0.14 2.18 -11.84
C HIS A 40 -1.39 3.05 -11.77
N TRP A 41 -2.47 2.46 -11.26
CA TRP A 41 -3.75 3.12 -11.04
C TRP A 41 -3.98 3.41 -9.55
N ASP A 42 -4.63 4.53 -9.26
CA ASP A 42 -4.98 4.97 -7.91
C ASP A 42 -6.49 5.20 -7.79
N TYR A 43 -7.02 5.11 -6.57
CA TYR A 43 -8.44 5.38 -6.34
C TYR A 43 -8.81 6.81 -6.70
N PRO A 44 -9.97 7.02 -7.33
CA PRO A 44 -10.58 8.34 -7.38
C PRO A 44 -11.21 8.67 -6.03
N LEU A 45 -10.44 9.30 -5.14
CA LEU A 45 -10.95 9.88 -3.89
C LEU A 45 -11.62 11.24 -4.17
N ARG A 46 -12.71 11.56 -3.48
CA ARG A 46 -13.48 12.80 -3.75
C ARG A 46 -13.14 13.96 -2.84
N SER A 47 -12.82 13.68 -1.59
CA SER A 47 -12.66 14.66 -0.50
C SER A 47 -11.23 14.66 0.02
N ILE A 48 -10.58 13.50 0.05
CA ILE A 48 -9.19 13.35 0.46
C ILE A 48 -8.28 13.58 -0.75
N SER A 49 -7.33 14.51 -0.62
CA SER A 49 -6.28 14.75 -1.61
C SER A 49 -4.94 14.20 -1.12
N LEU A 50 -4.22 13.44 -1.94
CA LEU A 50 -2.91 12.87 -1.58
C LEU A 50 -1.77 13.37 -2.49
N GLY A 51 -2.08 14.17 -3.51
CA GLY A 51 -1.11 14.65 -4.49
C GLY A 51 -0.08 15.65 -3.95
N LYS A 52 0.87 16.03 -4.80
CA LYS A 52 1.86 17.07 -4.48
C LYS A 52 1.15 18.39 -4.12
N GLY A 53 1.41 18.90 -2.92
CA GLY A 53 0.77 20.13 -2.41
C GLY A 53 -0.61 19.93 -1.79
N ALA A 54 -1.05 18.67 -1.60
CA ALA A 54 -2.30 18.37 -0.91
C ALA A 54 -2.34 18.94 0.51
N ASN A 55 -3.53 19.39 0.92
CA ASN A 55 -3.78 19.97 2.23
C ASN A 55 -5.16 19.57 2.73
N ASN A 56 -5.22 18.57 3.61
CA ASN A 56 -6.47 18.06 4.18
C ASN A 56 -6.79 18.66 5.56
N ARG A 57 -6.12 19.74 6.00
CA ARG A 57 -6.37 20.33 7.33
C ARG A 57 -7.78 20.86 7.55
N ARG A 58 -8.52 21.12 6.47
CA ARG A 58 -9.92 21.57 6.49
C ARG A 58 -10.89 20.46 6.06
N LEU A 59 -10.47 19.20 6.11
CA LEU A 59 -11.33 18.06 5.80
C LEU A 59 -12.54 18.05 6.75
N SER A 60 -13.74 18.11 6.21
CA SER A 60 -14.97 18.05 7.00
C SER A 60 -15.45 16.61 7.13
N PHE A 61 -16.22 16.31 8.19
CA PHE A 61 -16.93 15.03 8.35
C PHE A 61 -18.17 14.98 7.45
N SER A 62 -17.94 14.99 6.15
CA SER A 62 -19.00 14.85 5.13
C SER A 62 -19.23 13.38 4.78
N ARG A 63 -20.39 13.09 4.16
CA ARG A 63 -20.66 11.76 3.56
C ARG A 63 -19.59 11.36 2.53
N ALA A 64 -19.04 12.33 1.79
CA ALA A 64 -18.00 12.08 0.81
C ALA A 64 -16.68 11.66 1.50
N THR A 65 -16.31 12.34 2.59
CA THR A 65 -15.15 11.99 3.42
C THR A 65 -15.28 10.60 4.03
N LEU A 66 -16.44 10.29 4.62
CA LEU A 66 -16.72 8.96 5.18
C LEU A 66 -16.64 7.87 4.12
N ARG A 67 -17.13 8.14 2.92
CA ARG A 67 -17.07 7.19 1.81
C ARG A 67 -15.64 6.96 1.32
N ASP A 68 -14.82 8.00 1.26
CA ASP A 68 -13.41 7.84 0.90
C ASP A 68 -12.67 6.99 1.94
N PHE A 69 -12.89 7.22 3.24
CA PHE A 69 -12.36 6.36 4.30
C PHE A 69 -12.88 4.93 4.21
N ALA A 70 -14.16 4.73 3.88
CA ALA A 70 -14.72 3.40 3.71
C ALA A 70 -14.08 2.65 2.54
N ILE A 71 -13.84 3.32 1.40
CA ILE A 71 -13.17 2.73 0.23
C ILE A 71 -11.74 2.29 0.62
N ILE A 72 -10.97 3.19 1.23
CA ILE A 72 -9.60 2.93 1.66
C ILE A 72 -9.58 1.79 2.69
N GLY A 73 -10.44 1.85 3.70
CA GLY A 73 -10.50 0.86 4.79
C GLY A 73 -10.94 -0.51 4.31
N ILE A 74 -11.96 -0.60 3.45
CA ILE A 74 -12.41 -1.88 2.88
C ILE A 74 -11.29 -2.50 2.06
N ASP A 75 -10.60 -1.72 1.23
CA ASP A 75 -9.52 -2.26 0.42
C ASP A 75 -8.32 -2.69 1.28
N ALA A 76 -7.92 -1.90 2.28
CA ALA A 76 -6.85 -2.28 3.21
C ALA A 76 -7.18 -3.61 3.92
N CYS A 77 -8.42 -3.75 4.41
CA CYS A 77 -8.89 -4.98 5.05
C CYS A 77 -8.94 -6.16 4.07
N ALA A 78 -9.41 -5.95 2.84
CA ALA A 78 -9.44 -6.98 1.81
C ALA A 78 -8.02 -7.42 1.43
N GLY A 79 -7.11 -6.47 1.24
CA GLY A 79 -5.70 -6.71 0.97
C GLY A 79 -5.00 -7.50 2.06
N LEU A 80 -5.17 -7.07 3.32
CA LEU A 80 -4.63 -7.77 4.47
C LEU A 80 -5.21 -9.18 4.58
N GLY A 81 -6.53 -9.32 4.48
CA GLY A 81 -7.22 -10.61 4.51
C GLY A 81 -6.72 -11.57 3.43
N LEU A 82 -6.55 -11.08 2.20
CA LEU A 82 -6.00 -11.85 1.08
C LEU A 82 -4.54 -12.24 1.34
N ALA A 83 -3.69 -11.32 1.77
CA ALA A 83 -2.30 -11.62 2.09
C ALA A 83 -2.18 -12.72 3.17
N LEU A 84 -2.97 -12.63 4.24
CA LEU A 84 -3.01 -13.65 5.28
C LEU A 84 -3.52 -14.98 4.73
N TRP A 85 -4.62 -14.97 3.97
CA TRP A 85 -5.17 -16.19 3.37
C TRP A 85 -4.17 -16.89 2.44
N MET A 86 -3.39 -16.14 1.66
CA MET A 86 -2.46 -16.69 0.68
C MET A 86 -1.15 -17.19 1.29
N PHE A 87 -0.61 -16.51 2.31
CA PHE A 87 0.77 -16.71 2.76
C PHE A 87 0.92 -17.12 4.23
N ALA A 88 -0.13 -17.02 5.06
CA ALA A 88 -0.02 -17.40 6.48
C ALA A 88 -0.10 -18.90 6.72
N ALA A 89 -0.58 -19.70 5.75
CA ALA A 89 -0.66 -21.15 5.90
C ALA A 89 0.73 -21.81 6.02
N GLU A 90 1.73 -21.24 5.35
CA GLU A 90 3.10 -21.76 5.25
C GLU A 90 4.05 -21.06 6.25
N GLY A 91 3.52 -20.18 7.12
CA GLY A 91 4.35 -19.33 7.98
C GLY A 91 3.65 -18.70 9.18
N SER A 92 4.30 -17.74 9.83
CA SER A 92 3.72 -17.01 10.96
C SER A 92 2.74 -15.95 10.47
N ILE A 93 1.47 -16.10 10.86
CA ILE A 93 0.41 -15.12 10.59
C ILE A 93 0.81 -13.70 11.00
N TRP A 94 1.56 -13.56 12.10
CA TRP A 94 2.02 -12.27 12.59
C TRP A 94 3.07 -11.62 11.69
N ILE A 95 3.96 -12.43 11.09
CA ILE A 95 5.00 -11.91 10.20
C ILE A 95 4.39 -11.45 8.88
N ILE A 96 3.45 -12.23 8.33
CA ILE A 96 2.69 -11.84 7.14
C ILE A 96 1.89 -10.56 7.43
N ALA A 97 1.22 -10.47 8.58
CA ALA A 97 0.48 -9.27 8.99
C ALA A 97 1.39 -8.05 9.10
N ILE A 98 2.59 -8.19 9.68
CA ILE A 98 3.58 -7.12 9.78
C ILE A 98 4.02 -6.65 8.39
N GLY A 99 4.38 -7.58 7.49
CA GLY A 99 4.80 -7.25 6.12
C GLY A 99 3.72 -6.52 5.33
N ALA A 100 2.51 -7.07 5.31
CA ALA A 100 1.36 -6.47 4.64
C ALA A 100 1.04 -5.07 5.20
N SER A 101 1.04 -4.93 6.53
CA SER A 101 0.72 -3.67 7.20
C SER A 101 1.79 -2.59 6.96
N THR A 102 3.06 -2.97 7.02
CA THR A 102 4.19 -2.05 6.78
C THR A 102 4.30 -1.63 5.32
N ALA A 103 3.87 -2.46 4.37
CA ALA A 103 3.75 -2.08 2.96
C ALA A 103 2.62 -1.08 2.68
N MET A 104 1.53 -1.10 3.47
CA MET A 104 0.45 -0.10 3.37
C MET A 104 0.74 1.19 4.15
N LEU A 105 1.66 1.14 5.12
CA LEU A 105 1.93 2.24 6.04
C LEU A 105 2.34 3.57 5.35
N PRO A 106 3.16 3.59 4.28
CA PRO A 106 3.55 4.85 3.65
C PRO A 106 2.37 5.71 3.17
N ASP A 107 1.31 5.12 2.61
CA ASP A 107 0.11 5.87 2.19
C ASP A 107 -0.64 6.47 3.38
N ALA A 108 -0.73 5.73 4.49
CA ALA A 108 -1.30 6.26 5.73
C ALA A 108 -0.46 7.44 6.25
N LEU A 109 0.87 7.33 6.20
CA LEU A 109 1.78 8.41 6.58
C LEU A 109 1.70 9.61 5.62
N GLN A 110 1.48 9.37 4.33
CA GLN A 110 1.21 10.42 3.34
C GLN A 110 -0.05 11.19 3.69
N PHE A 111 -1.14 10.49 4.03
CA PHE A 111 -2.35 11.15 4.52
C PHE A 111 -2.06 11.98 5.78
N VAL A 112 -1.37 11.43 6.77
CA VAL A 112 -0.99 12.17 7.99
C VAL A 112 -0.14 13.40 7.66
N HIS A 113 0.77 13.30 6.69
CA HIS A 113 1.59 14.43 6.21
C HIS A 113 0.70 15.56 5.67
N THR A 114 -0.36 15.26 4.94
CA THR A 114 -1.27 16.30 4.43
C THR A 114 -2.00 17.09 5.53
N LEU A 115 -2.09 16.53 6.74
CA LEU A 115 -2.61 17.19 7.93
C LEU A 115 -1.49 17.94 8.66
N TYR A 116 -0.35 17.27 8.85
CA TYR A 116 0.79 17.72 9.65
C TYR A 116 2.12 17.60 8.88
N PRO A 117 2.40 18.49 7.90
CA PRO A 117 3.56 18.39 7.02
C PRO A 117 4.84 18.92 7.71
N ARG A 118 5.36 18.17 8.68
CA ARG A 118 6.55 18.56 9.47
C ARG A 118 7.50 17.37 9.69
N GLY A 119 8.77 17.69 9.95
CA GLY A 119 9.78 16.72 10.40
C GLY A 119 9.98 15.54 9.44
N LEU A 120 10.10 14.33 10.00
CA LEU A 120 10.34 13.10 9.26
C LEU A 120 9.27 12.80 8.20
N LEU A 121 8.00 13.15 8.47
CA LEU A 121 6.92 12.99 7.48
C LEU A 121 7.21 13.79 6.21
N HIS A 122 7.79 14.99 6.34
CA HIS A 122 8.11 15.81 5.17
C HIS A 122 9.24 15.21 4.34
N ILE A 123 10.25 14.63 4.99
CA ILE A 123 11.36 13.94 4.32
C ILE A 123 10.85 12.69 3.61
N LEU A 124 10.07 11.86 4.33
CA LEU A 124 9.45 10.66 3.79
C LEU A 124 8.58 10.99 2.57
N GLN A 125 7.76 12.03 2.67
CA GLN A 125 6.88 12.41 1.57
C GLN A 125 7.64 12.93 0.35
N ARG A 126 8.74 13.67 0.57
CA ARG A 126 9.62 14.11 -0.52
C ARG A 126 10.24 12.92 -1.24
N PHE A 127 10.64 11.89 -0.49
CA PHE A 127 11.15 10.64 -1.07
C PHE A 127 10.04 9.89 -1.83
N HIS A 128 8.86 9.72 -1.22
CA HIS A 128 7.71 9.07 -1.83
C HIS A 128 7.38 9.70 -3.19
N TRP A 129 7.24 11.03 -3.25
CA TRP A 129 6.97 11.72 -4.52
C TRP A 129 8.12 11.67 -5.53
N TRP A 130 9.36 11.53 -5.08
CA TRP A 130 10.51 11.45 -5.97
C TRP A 130 10.55 10.10 -6.69
N ILE A 131 10.24 9.01 -5.98
CA ILE A 131 10.27 7.65 -6.53
C ILE A 131 8.97 7.27 -7.24
N HIS A 132 7.84 7.84 -6.82
CA HIS A 132 6.52 7.55 -7.39
C HIS A 132 6.49 7.76 -8.90
N SER A 133 5.85 6.83 -9.61
CA SER A 133 5.69 6.90 -11.06
C SER A 133 5.03 8.21 -11.47
N LYS A 134 5.58 8.85 -12.52
CA LYS A 134 5.02 10.05 -13.14
C LYS A 134 3.93 9.72 -14.17
N ARG A 135 3.76 8.44 -14.50
CA ARG A 135 2.75 7.93 -15.44
C ARG A 135 1.68 7.19 -14.65
N ALA A 136 0.44 7.63 -14.82
CA ALA A 136 -0.72 6.94 -14.29
C ALA A 136 -1.33 6.05 -15.38
N LEU A 137 -1.72 4.84 -15.00
CA LEU A 137 -2.59 3.99 -15.80
C LEU A 137 -4.05 4.35 -15.48
N THR A 138 -4.95 4.18 -16.46
CA THR A 138 -6.36 4.57 -16.31
C THR A 138 -7.30 3.48 -16.78
N GLY A 139 -8.52 3.48 -16.22
CA GLY A 139 -9.60 2.58 -16.65
C GLY A 139 -9.29 1.10 -16.40
N LEU A 140 -9.89 0.24 -17.22
CA LEU A 140 -9.77 -1.22 -17.10
C LEU A 140 -8.33 -1.73 -17.22
N PHE A 141 -7.51 -1.06 -18.03
CA PHE A 141 -6.10 -1.44 -18.19
C PHE A 141 -5.31 -1.23 -16.89
N GLY A 142 -5.56 -0.13 -16.18
CA GLY A 142 -4.93 0.13 -14.88
C GLY A 142 -5.28 -0.95 -13.85
N VAL A 143 -6.57 -1.22 -13.67
CA VAL A 143 -7.03 -2.26 -12.73
C VAL A 143 -6.50 -3.65 -13.13
N GLY A 144 -6.60 -4.00 -14.42
CA GLY A 144 -6.12 -5.29 -14.93
C GLY A 144 -4.61 -5.49 -14.71
N SER A 145 -3.81 -4.44 -14.90
CA SER A 145 -2.36 -4.50 -14.65
C SER A 145 -2.01 -4.74 -13.19
N GLN A 146 -2.77 -4.16 -12.25
CA GLN A 146 -2.56 -4.36 -10.81
C GLN A 146 -2.94 -5.76 -10.38
N LEU A 147 -4.07 -6.28 -10.87
CA LEU A 147 -4.49 -7.66 -10.61
C LEU A 147 -3.48 -8.67 -11.18
N ALA A 148 -3.03 -8.46 -12.41
CA ALA A 148 -2.01 -9.29 -13.03
C ALA A 148 -0.70 -9.26 -12.22
N PHE A 149 -0.23 -8.07 -11.84
CA PHE A 149 0.99 -7.91 -11.06
C PHE A 149 0.89 -8.60 -9.69
N ALA A 150 -0.16 -8.32 -8.92
CA ALA A 150 -0.38 -8.94 -7.61
C ALA A 150 -0.50 -10.47 -7.71
N GLY A 151 -1.22 -10.96 -8.73
CA GLY A 151 -1.34 -12.39 -9.02
C GLY A 151 0.00 -13.04 -9.36
N THR A 152 0.81 -12.42 -10.22
CA THR A 152 2.15 -12.91 -10.57
C THR A 152 3.06 -12.95 -9.35
N VAL A 153 3.09 -11.89 -8.53
CA VAL A 153 3.89 -11.88 -7.29
C VAL A 153 3.45 -12.99 -6.36
N ALA A 154 2.14 -13.21 -6.20
CA ALA A 154 1.64 -14.26 -5.33
C ALA A 154 1.99 -15.66 -5.83
N VAL A 155 1.85 -15.94 -7.14
CA VAL A 155 2.26 -17.23 -7.72
C VAL A 155 3.75 -17.47 -7.55
N LEU A 156 4.58 -16.45 -7.80
CA LEU A 156 6.02 -16.54 -7.62
C LEU A 156 6.40 -16.82 -6.16
N ALA A 157 5.85 -16.06 -5.22
CA ALA A 157 6.15 -16.25 -3.80
C ALA A 157 5.78 -17.65 -3.31
N ARG A 158 4.62 -18.17 -3.75
CA ARG A 158 4.19 -19.53 -3.40
C ARG A 158 5.00 -20.64 -4.08
N SER A 159 5.70 -20.35 -5.18
CA SER A 159 6.56 -21.33 -5.84
C SER A 159 7.93 -21.50 -5.18
N ILE A 160 8.28 -20.59 -4.25
CA ILE A 160 9.55 -20.61 -3.50
C ILE A 160 9.42 -21.48 -2.24
N HIS A 161 8.20 -21.79 -1.80
CA HIS A 161 7.86 -22.63 -0.66
C HIS A 161 7.42 -24.03 -1.12
#